data_AF-A0AAD2G1I2-F1
#
_entry.id   AF-A0AAD2G1I2-F1
#
_cell.length_a   1.000
_cell.length_b   1.000
_cell.length_c   1.000
_cell.angle_alpha   90.00
_cell.angle_beta   90.00
_cell.angle_gamma   90.00
#
_symmetry.space_group_name_H-M   'P 1'
#
loop_
_entity.id
_entity.type
_entity.pdbx_description
1 polymer ?
#
loop_
_entity_poly.entity_id
_entity_poly.type
_entity_poly.pdbx_seq_one_letter_code
_entity_poly.pdbx_strand_id
1 'polypeptide(L)'
;MKSFLLLSTFTLATLSAASGSSDASYQNVYGQTLQSCSSDGMALTGYTRNGYCVDQNDDSGSHHICIDMTSTTGGDFCGVTGQSDWCSSEMPCHDDQSENCQVQHWCVCQWAFASYIANAGGCDSIQDVVCDAINIQALIAYQQQAGGSEKYQNALNCVLQKCGIEQDDSSYFSGLSMANRNGNKLQVTGRPMNFLVVAFALAVLGVVGAFVVHQRRSSRHVDSNKEGLITDHPTSYKAC
;
A
#
# COMPACT_ATOMS: atom_id res chain seq x y z
N MET A 1 -67.26 -37.80 -10.87
CA MET A 1 -66.38 -36.78 -11.47
C MET A 1 -65.77 -35.95 -10.35
N LYS A 2 -64.47 -35.61 -10.50
CA LYS A 2 -63.60 -34.74 -9.69
C LYS A 2 -62.57 -35.47 -8.83
N SER A 3 -61.54 -35.97 -9.52
CA SER A 3 -60.21 -36.23 -8.99
C SER A 3 -59.54 -34.90 -8.65
N PHE A 4 -59.00 -34.76 -7.43
CA PHE A 4 -58.11 -33.66 -7.05
C PHE A 4 -56.67 -34.20 -7.02
N LEU A 5 -55.89 -33.81 -8.02
CA LEU A 5 -54.44 -33.96 -8.07
C LEU A 5 -53.81 -32.81 -7.25
N LEU A 6 -53.16 -33.14 -6.14
CA LEU A 6 -52.29 -32.21 -5.40
C LEU A 6 -50.90 -32.24 -6.06
N LEU A 7 -50.55 -31.19 -6.80
CA LEU A 7 -49.17 -30.96 -7.25
C LEU A 7 -48.38 -30.26 -6.14
N SER A 8 -47.35 -30.93 -5.65
CA SER A 8 -46.35 -30.38 -4.73
C SER A 8 -45.33 -29.57 -5.52
N THR A 9 -45.36 -28.24 -5.41
CA THR A 9 -44.35 -27.36 -6.01
C THR A 9 -43.11 -27.27 -5.13
N PHE A 10 -42.00 -27.85 -5.58
CA PHE A 10 -40.67 -27.62 -5.01
C PHE A 10 -40.17 -26.23 -5.41
N THR A 11 -40.11 -25.30 -4.46
CA THR A 11 -39.46 -24.00 -4.63
C THR A 11 -37.94 -24.16 -4.49
N LEU A 12 -37.22 -24.08 -5.60
CA LEU A 12 -35.76 -23.90 -5.58
C LEU A 12 -35.44 -22.48 -5.13
N ALA A 13 -34.88 -22.33 -3.92
CA ALA A 13 -34.29 -21.07 -3.47
C ALA A 13 -32.99 -20.82 -4.25
N THR A 14 -33.00 -19.87 -5.18
CA THR A 14 -31.81 -19.38 -5.87
C THR A 14 -30.99 -18.52 -4.92
N LEU A 15 -29.85 -19.05 -4.47
CA LEU A 15 -28.88 -18.32 -3.66
C LEU A 15 -28.07 -17.40 -4.59
N SER A 16 -28.50 -16.15 -4.73
CA SER A 16 -27.73 -15.12 -5.43
C SER A 16 -26.53 -14.73 -4.58
N ALA A 17 -25.33 -15.22 -4.93
CA ALA A 17 -24.10 -14.68 -4.41
C ALA A 17 -23.92 -13.26 -4.98
N ALA A 18 -24.14 -12.23 -4.16
CA ALA A 18 -23.75 -10.88 -4.48
C ALA A 18 -22.22 -10.82 -4.48
N SER A 19 -21.62 -10.93 -5.67
CA SER A 19 -20.23 -10.54 -5.90
C SER A 19 -20.13 -9.04 -5.68
N GLY A 20 -19.86 -8.62 -4.45
CA GLY A 20 -19.47 -7.25 -4.17
C GLY A 20 -18.19 -6.97 -4.93
N SER A 21 -18.28 -6.15 -5.98
CA SER A 21 -17.13 -5.55 -6.63
C SER A 21 -16.35 -4.83 -5.56
N SER A 22 -15.22 -5.42 -5.14
CA SER A 22 -14.30 -4.78 -4.21
C SER A 22 -13.66 -3.63 -4.96
N ASP A 23 -14.29 -2.46 -4.90
CA ASP A 23 -13.62 -1.21 -5.23
C ASP A 23 -12.31 -1.20 -4.43
N ALA A 24 -11.21 -0.96 -5.14
CA ALA A 24 -9.89 -1.21 -4.59
C ALA A 24 -9.51 -0.10 -3.60
N SER A 25 -10.14 -0.05 -2.42
CA SER A 25 -9.77 0.85 -1.33
C SER A 25 -8.26 0.82 -1.09
N TYR A 26 -7.63 1.98 -1.27
CA TYR A 26 -6.22 2.20 -0.96
C TYR A 26 -5.93 1.94 0.51
N GLN A 27 -4.67 1.63 0.81
CA GLN A 27 -4.22 1.30 2.16
C GLN A 27 -3.17 2.27 2.66
N ASN A 28 -3.19 2.50 3.96
CA ASN A 28 -2.16 3.26 4.65
C ASN A 28 -0.96 2.39 5.05
N VAL A 29 0.07 3.00 5.63
CA VAL A 29 1.28 2.33 6.16
C VAL A 29 1.01 1.38 7.33
N TYR A 30 -0.24 1.16 7.73
CA TYR A 30 -0.62 0.10 8.68
C TYR A 30 -1.35 -1.06 8.00
N GLY A 31 -1.51 -1.02 6.67
CA GLY A 31 -2.33 -1.98 5.91
C GLY A 31 -3.84 -1.80 6.11
N GLN A 32 -4.26 -0.71 6.74
CA GLN A 32 -5.66 -0.34 6.96
C GLN A 32 -6.16 0.54 5.82
N THR A 33 -7.46 0.84 5.78
CA THR A 33 -8.02 1.79 4.79
C THR A 33 -7.33 3.15 4.89
N LEU A 34 -6.88 3.68 3.75
CA LEU A 34 -6.24 4.98 3.66
C LEU A 34 -7.19 6.09 4.13
N GLN A 35 -6.72 6.94 5.05
CA GLN A 35 -7.45 8.11 5.53
C GLN A 35 -7.15 9.34 4.67
N SER A 36 -8.03 10.34 4.72
CA SER A 36 -7.79 11.63 4.07
C SER A 36 -6.63 12.36 4.76
N CYS A 37 -5.77 13.00 3.98
CA CYS A 37 -4.66 13.81 4.47
C CYS A 37 -5.14 15.21 4.90
N SER A 38 -6.02 15.85 4.13
CA SER A 38 -6.70 17.10 4.49
C SER A 38 -8.12 16.87 5.00
N SER A 39 -8.64 17.74 5.86
CA SER A 39 -10.01 17.73 6.37
C SER A 39 -10.64 19.14 6.33
N ASP A 40 -11.89 19.27 6.78
CA ASP A 40 -12.60 20.54 6.93
C ASP A 40 -11.71 21.62 7.59
N GLY A 41 -11.73 22.83 7.01
CA GLY A 41 -10.90 23.95 7.44
C GLY A 41 -9.42 23.89 7.03
N MET A 42 -9.02 22.88 6.25
CA MET A 42 -7.69 22.78 5.64
C MET A 42 -7.78 22.96 4.12
N ALA A 43 -6.69 23.39 3.50
CA ALA A 43 -6.53 23.33 2.05
C ALA A 43 -6.71 21.90 1.52
N LEU A 44 -7.44 21.75 0.41
CA LEU A 44 -7.66 20.47 -0.27
C LEU A 44 -6.38 19.97 -0.92
N THR A 45 -5.89 18.82 -0.46
CA THR A 45 -4.64 18.21 -0.94
C THR A 45 -4.85 17.02 -1.89
N GLY A 46 -3.76 16.33 -2.24
CA GLY A 46 -3.74 15.16 -3.11
C GLY A 46 -3.58 15.53 -4.58
N TYR A 47 -2.91 14.68 -5.36
CA TYR A 47 -2.68 14.93 -6.80
C TYR A 47 -3.99 15.10 -7.57
N THR A 48 -4.98 14.26 -7.27
CA THR A 48 -6.33 14.31 -7.85
C THR A 48 -7.26 15.29 -7.15
N ARG A 49 -6.76 16.06 -6.17
CA ARG A 49 -7.53 17.00 -5.34
C ARG A 49 -8.78 16.37 -4.72
N ASN A 50 -8.61 15.18 -4.14
CA ASN A 50 -9.66 14.47 -3.42
C ASN A 50 -9.36 14.33 -1.91
N GLY A 51 -8.28 14.96 -1.42
CA GLY A 51 -7.84 14.88 -0.04
C GLY A 51 -6.96 13.68 0.30
N TYR A 52 -6.81 12.68 -0.58
CA TYR A 52 -6.03 11.49 -0.35
C TYR A 52 -4.66 11.56 -1.05
N CYS A 53 -3.64 10.98 -0.41
CA CYS A 53 -2.30 10.86 -0.99
C CYS A 53 -2.23 9.65 -1.93
N VAL A 54 -2.90 9.77 -3.08
CA VAL A 54 -2.98 8.78 -4.15
C VAL A 54 -2.67 9.43 -5.50
N ASP A 55 -2.30 8.63 -6.49
CA ASP A 55 -2.15 9.05 -7.88
C ASP A 55 -3.13 8.28 -8.79
N GLN A 56 -3.29 8.77 -10.02
CA GLN A 56 -4.03 8.11 -11.09
C GLN A 56 -3.40 6.76 -11.45
N ASN A 57 -2.07 6.63 -11.33
CA ASN A 57 -1.34 5.38 -11.45
C ASN A 57 -0.35 5.23 -10.29
N ASP A 58 -0.75 4.49 -9.26
CA ASP A 58 -0.06 4.36 -7.97
C ASP A 58 1.30 3.61 -8.03
N ASP A 59 1.82 3.29 -9.22
CA ASP A 59 2.95 2.38 -9.44
C ASP A 59 4.33 3.06 -9.54
N SER A 60 4.39 4.39 -9.61
CA SER A 60 5.60 5.09 -10.06
C SER A 60 6.15 6.18 -9.14
N GLY A 61 5.75 6.27 -7.86
CA GLY A 61 6.41 7.12 -6.86
C GLY A 61 5.72 8.46 -6.56
N SER A 62 4.39 8.44 -6.59
CA SER A 62 3.55 9.60 -6.80
C SER A 62 2.83 10.08 -5.54
N HIS A 63 3.02 11.32 -5.10
CA HIS A 63 2.20 12.02 -4.08
C HIS A 63 1.67 11.19 -2.88
N HIS A 64 2.41 10.20 -2.39
CA HIS A 64 1.93 9.20 -1.41
C HIS A 64 2.21 9.57 0.05
N ILE A 65 2.98 10.64 0.33
CA ILE A 65 3.38 11.03 1.69
C ILE A 65 2.54 12.21 2.17
N CYS A 66 1.81 12.07 3.27
CA CYS A 66 1.14 13.18 3.96
C CYS A 66 2.06 13.79 5.03
N ILE A 67 2.43 15.06 4.88
CA ILE A 67 3.20 15.83 5.86
C ILE A 67 2.24 16.76 6.63
N ASP A 68 2.46 16.89 7.93
CA ASP A 68 1.89 17.96 8.74
C ASP A 68 2.76 19.23 8.61
N MET A 69 2.32 20.14 7.75
CA MET A 69 2.97 21.42 7.47
C MET A 69 2.90 22.40 8.66
N THR A 70 2.08 22.11 9.68
CA THR A 70 1.98 22.95 10.89
C THR A 70 3.05 22.62 11.93
N SER A 71 3.60 21.40 11.89
CA SER A 71 4.80 21.03 12.65
C SER A 71 5.99 21.87 12.16
N THR A 72 6.93 22.24 13.03
CA THR A 72 8.07 23.11 12.68
C THR A 72 9.43 22.51 13.04
N THR A 73 9.47 21.24 13.39
CA THR A 73 10.71 20.54 13.75
C THR A 73 11.66 20.51 12.55
N GLY A 74 12.83 21.15 12.71
CA GLY A 74 13.97 21.09 11.77
C GLY A 74 13.81 21.83 10.43
N GLY A 75 12.76 22.63 10.28
CA GLY A 75 12.55 23.54 9.13
C GLY A 75 11.42 23.09 8.22
N ASP A 76 10.72 24.05 7.61
CA ASP A 76 9.58 23.76 6.74
C ASP A 76 10.03 23.10 5.41
N PHE A 77 9.17 22.20 4.90
CA PHE A 77 9.40 21.47 3.66
C PHE A 77 9.80 22.36 2.47
N CYS A 78 9.11 23.48 2.25
CA CYS A 78 9.37 24.39 1.14
C CYS A 78 10.76 25.02 1.26
N GLY A 79 11.11 25.55 2.45
CA GLY A 79 12.42 26.13 2.70
C GLY A 79 13.57 25.14 2.50
N VAL A 80 13.45 23.93 3.05
CA VAL A 80 14.53 22.92 2.98
C VAL A 80 14.67 22.32 1.58
N THR A 81 13.58 22.21 0.82
CA THR A 81 13.62 21.73 -0.58
C THR A 81 13.93 22.84 -1.59
N GLY A 82 13.98 24.10 -1.16
CA GLY A 82 14.26 25.26 -2.02
C GLY A 82 13.11 25.62 -2.96
N GLN A 83 11.88 25.22 -2.63
CA GLN A 83 10.68 25.57 -3.37
C GLN A 83 10.18 26.97 -2.98
N SER A 84 9.29 27.56 -3.80
CA SER A 84 8.55 28.75 -3.36
C SER A 84 7.72 28.41 -2.11
N ASP A 85 7.54 29.36 -1.21
CA ASP A 85 6.78 29.20 0.04
C ASP A 85 5.27 29.10 -0.20
N TRP A 86 4.84 27.99 -0.81
CA TRP A 86 3.43 27.61 -0.88
C TRP A 86 2.98 26.89 0.39
N CYS A 87 3.91 26.40 1.21
CA CYS A 87 3.65 25.73 2.48
C CYS A 87 2.91 26.65 3.46
N SER A 88 3.16 27.96 3.39
CA SER A 88 2.48 28.97 4.21
C SER A 88 1.28 29.64 3.51
N SER A 89 0.90 29.21 2.30
CA SER A 89 -0.17 29.84 1.52
C SER A 89 -1.58 29.30 1.86
N GLU A 90 -2.60 30.03 1.40
CA GLU A 90 -3.98 29.53 1.38
C GLU A 90 -4.32 28.98 -0.02
N MET A 91 -5.11 27.91 -0.05
CA MET A 91 -5.59 27.24 -1.27
C MET A 91 -7.05 26.80 -1.08
N PRO A 92 -7.78 26.39 -2.14
CA PRO A 92 -9.17 25.98 -2.01
C PRO A 92 -9.42 25.00 -0.85
N CYS A 93 -10.43 25.28 -0.02
CA CYS A 93 -10.71 24.45 1.15
C CYS A 93 -11.16 23.03 0.77
N HIS A 94 -10.93 22.08 1.67
CA HIS A 94 -11.38 20.70 1.55
C HIS A 94 -12.91 20.59 1.49
N ASP A 95 -13.59 21.33 2.35
CA ASP A 95 -15.04 21.32 2.55
C ASP A 95 -15.79 22.27 1.60
N ASP A 96 -15.20 23.42 1.25
CA ASP A 96 -15.74 24.35 0.26
C ASP A 96 -14.63 24.91 -0.65
N GLN A 97 -14.51 24.38 -1.86
CA GLN A 97 -13.50 24.81 -2.83
C GLN A 97 -13.71 26.25 -3.35
N SER A 98 -14.81 26.92 -2.99
CA SER A 98 -15.01 28.35 -3.29
C SER A 98 -14.36 29.27 -2.26
N GLU A 99 -13.98 28.74 -1.10
CA GLU A 99 -13.21 29.43 -0.07
C GLU A 99 -11.73 29.01 -0.11
N ASN A 100 -10.86 29.79 0.54
CA ASN A 100 -9.45 29.46 0.70
C ASN A 100 -9.14 29.16 2.17
N CYS A 101 -8.41 28.08 2.39
CA CYS A 101 -7.99 27.60 3.70
C CYS A 101 -6.47 27.45 3.73
N GLN A 102 -5.90 27.54 4.93
CA GLN A 102 -4.47 27.37 5.15
C GLN A 102 -4.01 25.96 4.75
N VAL A 103 -2.84 25.86 4.13
CA VAL A 103 -2.12 24.59 3.97
C VAL A 103 -1.68 24.12 5.36
N GLN A 104 -2.28 23.01 5.83
CA GLN A 104 -1.97 22.40 7.12
C GLN A 104 -1.40 21.00 6.94
N HIS A 105 -2.11 20.11 6.25
CA HIS A 105 -1.57 18.82 5.84
C HIS A 105 -1.47 18.77 4.32
N TRP A 106 -0.39 18.19 3.79
CA TRP A 106 -0.19 18.15 2.35
C TRP A 106 0.46 16.86 1.84
N CYS A 107 -0.10 16.32 0.75
CA CYS A 107 0.47 15.21 0.02
C CYS A 107 1.64 15.65 -0.86
N VAL A 108 2.83 15.09 -0.62
CA VAL A 108 4.04 15.38 -1.41
C VAL A 108 4.57 14.12 -2.11
N CYS A 109 5.32 14.34 -3.19
CA CYS A 109 6.06 13.28 -3.86
C CYS A 109 7.02 12.57 -2.90
N GLN A 110 7.10 11.24 -2.99
CA GLN A 110 8.01 10.46 -2.15
C GLN A 110 9.49 10.84 -2.39
N TRP A 111 9.88 11.16 -3.63
CA TRP A 111 11.25 11.59 -3.90
C TRP A 111 11.57 12.96 -3.32
N ALA A 112 10.57 13.85 -3.27
CA ALA A 112 10.69 15.16 -2.66
C ALA A 112 10.81 15.02 -1.14
N PHE A 113 10.02 14.13 -0.53
CA PHE A 113 10.15 13.78 0.89
C PHE A 113 11.53 13.19 1.22
N ALA A 114 12.03 12.27 0.38
CA ALA A 114 13.36 11.71 0.57
C ALA A 114 14.47 12.78 0.39
N SER A 115 14.28 13.77 -0.50
CA SER A 115 15.19 14.93 -0.61
C SER A 115 15.11 15.83 0.62
N TYR A 116 13.89 16.05 1.13
CA TYR A 116 13.64 16.87 2.31
C TYR A 116 14.38 16.32 3.52
N ILE A 117 14.26 15.01 3.80
CA ILE A 117 15.02 14.34 4.88
C ILE A 117 16.53 14.51 4.71
N ALA A 118 17.05 14.28 3.50
CA ALA A 118 18.47 14.37 3.23
C ALA A 118 19.00 15.80 3.43
N ASN A 119 18.27 16.81 2.96
CA ASN A 119 18.64 18.21 3.05
C ASN A 119 18.48 18.77 4.47
N ALA A 120 17.49 18.28 5.23
CA ALA A 120 17.28 18.67 6.62
C ALA A 120 18.34 18.09 7.58
N GLY A 121 19.11 17.11 7.14
CA GLY A 121 20.13 16.45 7.96
C GLY A 121 19.63 15.24 8.75
N GLY A 122 18.47 14.67 8.40
CA GLY A 122 17.95 13.45 9.00
C GLY A 122 16.45 13.50 9.33
N CYS A 123 15.91 12.36 9.77
CA CYS A 123 14.48 12.19 10.05
C CYS A 123 13.98 13.05 11.22
N ASP A 124 14.84 13.27 12.22
CA ASP A 124 14.50 14.09 13.40
C ASP A 124 14.50 15.59 13.10
N SER A 125 14.97 15.97 11.90
CA SER A 125 15.05 17.35 11.44
C SER A 125 13.94 17.70 10.44
N ILE A 126 12.89 16.89 10.35
CA ILE A 126 11.75 17.19 9.47
C ILE A 126 10.44 17.26 10.25
N GLN A 127 9.48 17.97 9.65
CA GLN A 127 8.10 18.03 10.07
C GLN A 127 7.49 16.64 10.28
N ASP A 128 6.43 16.60 11.07
CA ASP A 128 5.70 15.36 11.34
C ASP A 128 4.95 14.87 10.11
N VAL A 129 4.58 13.59 10.13
CA VAL A 129 3.84 12.94 9.05
C VAL A 129 2.55 12.37 9.60
N VAL A 130 1.52 12.32 8.75
CA VAL A 130 0.20 11.79 9.13
C VAL A 130 0.11 10.35 8.65
N CYS A 131 0.57 9.42 9.47
CA CYS A 131 0.77 8.01 9.10
C CYS A 131 -0.46 7.35 8.47
N ASP A 132 -1.63 7.58 9.04
CA ASP A 132 -2.91 7.01 8.59
C ASP A 132 -3.31 7.46 7.18
N ALA A 133 -2.71 8.55 6.69
CA ALA A 133 -2.91 9.16 5.38
C ALA A 133 -1.71 8.98 4.43
N ILE A 134 -0.65 8.28 4.85
CA ILE A 134 0.45 7.88 3.95
C ILE A 134 0.05 6.60 3.23
N ASN A 135 0.04 6.61 1.90
CA ASN A 135 -0.26 5.43 1.11
C ASN A 135 0.87 4.40 1.21
N ILE A 136 0.53 3.13 1.45
CA ILE A 136 1.49 2.03 1.61
C ILE A 136 2.42 1.85 0.40
N GLN A 137 2.00 2.30 -0.79
CA GLN A 137 2.84 2.29 -1.99
C GLN A 137 4.15 3.08 -1.80
N ALA A 138 4.18 4.10 -0.94
CA ALA A 138 5.42 4.78 -0.59
C ALA A 138 6.46 3.85 0.04
N LEU A 139 6.04 2.98 0.97
CA LEU A 139 6.95 2.02 1.61
C LEU A 139 7.46 0.98 0.61
N ILE A 140 6.57 0.49 -0.26
CA ILE A 140 6.90 -0.45 -1.33
C ILE A 140 7.96 0.16 -2.25
N ALA A 141 7.74 1.39 -2.69
CA ALA A 141 8.64 2.06 -3.61
C ALA A 141 10.00 2.38 -2.97
N TYR A 142 10.03 2.86 -1.71
CA TYR A 142 11.32 3.05 -1.03
C TYR A 142 12.07 1.74 -0.82
N GLN A 143 11.38 0.66 -0.44
CA GLN A 143 12.02 -0.66 -0.26
C GLN A 143 12.67 -1.15 -1.56
N GLN A 144 12.01 -0.96 -2.70
CA GLN A 144 12.57 -1.33 -4.01
C GLN A 144 13.82 -0.51 -4.35
N GLN A 145 13.86 0.76 -3.96
CA GLN A 145 14.94 1.69 -4.30
C GLN A 145 16.07 1.70 -3.27
N ALA A 146 15.84 1.20 -2.06
CA ALA A 146 16.76 1.26 -0.93
C ALA A 146 18.10 0.54 -1.21
N GLY A 147 18.06 -0.59 -1.94
CA GLY A 147 19.27 -1.33 -2.33
C GLY A 147 20.22 -0.56 -3.25
N GLY A 148 19.77 0.54 -3.87
CA GLY A 148 20.56 1.39 -4.76
C GLY A 148 20.81 2.81 -4.25
N SER A 149 20.24 3.21 -3.11
CA SER A 149 20.38 4.58 -2.60
C SER A 149 20.11 4.70 -1.11
N GLU A 150 21.11 5.18 -0.36
CA GLU A 150 21.00 5.51 1.06
C GLU A 150 19.89 6.54 1.33
N LYS A 151 19.66 7.46 0.38
CA LYS A 151 18.58 8.44 0.46
C LYS A 151 17.21 7.77 0.63
N TYR A 152 16.91 6.74 -0.15
CA TYR A 152 15.61 6.05 -0.09
C TYR A 152 15.55 5.08 1.09
N GLN A 153 16.67 4.50 1.50
CA GLN A 153 16.74 3.75 2.75
C GLN A 153 16.43 4.65 3.96
N ASN A 154 16.99 5.87 4.00
CA ASN A 154 16.74 6.84 5.06
C ASN A 154 15.28 7.29 5.06
N ALA A 155 14.67 7.50 3.89
CA ALA A 155 13.26 7.82 3.78
C ALA A 155 12.35 6.68 4.27
N LEU A 156 12.64 5.43 3.88
CA LEU A 156 11.94 4.24 4.40
C LEU A 156 12.02 4.19 5.93
N ASN A 157 13.24 4.26 6.47
CA ASN A 157 13.48 4.22 7.92
C ASN A 157 12.73 5.34 8.63
N CYS A 158 12.69 6.54 8.05
CA CYS A 158 12.05 7.69 8.65
C CYS A 158 10.53 7.51 8.77
N VAL A 159 9.86 7.03 7.72
CA VAL A 159 8.42 6.75 7.79
C VAL A 159 8.15 5.65 8.81
N LEU A 160 8.93 4.57 8.82
CA LEU A 160 8.77 3.48 9.79
C LEU A 160 8.97 3.98 11.23
N GLN A 161 9.99 4.81 11.48
CA GLN A 161 10.27 5.40 12.78
C GLN A 161 9.13 6.32 13.24
N LYS A 162 8.75 7.32 12.42
CA LYS A 162 7.70 8.28 12.78
C LYS A 162 6.33 7.61 12.97
N CYS A 163 6.09 6.50 12.26
CA CYS A 163 4.84 5.74 12.36
C CYS A 163 4.87 4.57 13.34
N GLY A 164 5.98 4.33 14.05
CA GLY A 164 6.10 3.26 15.05
C GLY A 164 5.99 1.84 14.46
N ILE A 165 6.48 1.65 13.23
CA ILE A 165 6.47 0.36 12.53
C ILE A 165 7.83 -0.31 12.72
N GLU A 166 7.87 -1.48 13.34
CA GLU A 166 9.10 -2.23 13.58
C GLU A 166 9.64 -2.87 12.29
N GLN A 167 10.94 -2.73 12.03
CA GLN A 167 11.56 -3.27 10.81
C GLN A 167 11.70 -4.80 10.81
N ASP A 168 11.66 -5.42 11.99
CA ASP A 168 11.88 -6.86 12.18
C ASP A 168 10.62 -7.71 12.01
N ASP A 169 9.47 -7.08 11.74
CA ASP A 169 8.26 -7.80 11.32
C ASP A 169 8.46 -8.33 9.90
N SER A 170 9.13 -9.49 9.80
CA SER A 170 9.35 -10.24 8.57
C SER A 170 8.05 -10.45 7.79
N SER A 171 6.90 -10.52 8.48
CA SER A 171 5.55 -10.55 7.92
C SER A 171 5.15 -9.28 7.20
N TYR A 172 5.56 -8.11 7.68
CA TYR A 172 5.21 -6.81 7.11
C TYR A 172 5.89 -6.61 5.75
N PHE A 173 7.21 -6.81 5.69
CA PHE A 173 7.96 -6.74 4.43
C PHE A 173 7.69 -7.91 3.48
N SER A 174 7.41 -9.11 3.99
CA SER A 174 6.93 -10.22 3.15
C SER A 174 5.56 -9.91 2.55
N GLY A 175 4.68 -9.24 3.29
CA GLY A 175 3.39 -8.75 2.83
C GLY A 175 3.53 -7.69 1.72
N LEU A 176 4.40 -6.69 1.93
CA LEU A 176 4.73 -5.67 0.92
C LEU A 176 5.31 -6.30 -0.36
N SER A 177 6.25 -7.24 -0.21
CA SER A 177 6.87 -7.95 -1.34
C SER A 177 5.89 -8.86 -2.10
N MET A 178 4.86 -9.41 -1.44
CA MET A 178 3.82 -10.21 -2.08
C MET A 178 2.75 -9.35 -2.78
N ALA A 179 2.38 -8.20 -2.20
CA ALA A 179 1.47 -7.23 -2.82
C ALA A 179 2.03 -6.71 -4.15
N ASN A 180 3.34 -6.47 -4.19
CA ASN A 180 4.06 -5.99 -5.37
C ASN A 180 4.09 -7.00 -6.54
N ARG A 181 4.21 -8.32 -6.27
CA ARG A 181 4.37 -9.33 -7.34
C ARG A 181 3.09 -9.70 -8.07
N ASN A 182 1.93 -9.53 -7.44
CA ASN A 182 0.66 -10.03 -8.00
C ASN A 182 -0.28 -8.92 -8.48
N GLY A 183 0.08 -7.64 -8.37
CA GLY A 183 -0.85 -6.52 -8.61
C GLY A 183 -2.14 -6.64 -7.79
N ASN A 184 -2.11 -7.44 -6.73
CA ASN A 184 -3.29 -7.89 -6.00
C ASN A 184 -3.27 -7.27 -4.61
N LYS A 185 -4.43 -6.68 -4.28
CA LYS A 185 -4.78 -6.03 -3.03
C LYS A 185 -4.25 -6.83 -1.82
N LEU A 186 -3.42 -6.18 -1.01
CA LEU A 186 -2.89 -6.72 0.24
C LEU A 186 -4.05 -7.01 1.20
N GLN A 187 -4.51 -8.26 1.29
CA GLN A 187 -5.39 -8.67 2.39
C GLN A 187 -4.55 -9.22 3.53
N VAL A 188 -4.10 -8.35 4.43
CA VAL A 188 -3.59 -8.76 5.74
C VAL A 188 -4.76 -9.30 6.56
N THR A 189 -5.13 -10.55 6.34
CA THR A 189 -6.05 -11.27 7.24
C THR A 189 -5.25 -11.83 8.40
N GLY A 190 -4.83 -10.94 9.31
CA GLY A 190 -4.34 -11.35 10.62
C GLY A 190 -5.49 -11.93 11.44
N ARG A 191 -5.75 -13.23 11.31
CA ARG A 191 -6.52 -14.01 12.30
C ARG A 191 -5.65 -15.17 12.79
N PRO A 192 -5.56 -15.43 14.10
CA PRO A 192 -4.78 -16.54 14.63
C PRO A 192 -5.40 -17.85 14.12
N MET A 193 -4.61 -18.66 13.40
CA MET A 193 -5.07 -19.96 12.92
C MET A 193 -5.34 -20.88 14.11
N ASN A 194 -6.60 -21.29 14.25
CA ASN A 194 -7.03 -22.33 15.17
C ASN A 194 -6.24 -23.63 14.90
N PHE A 195 -5.50 -24.09 15.91
CA PHE A 195 -4.64 -25.28 15.91
C PHE A 195 -5.31 -26.56 15.36
N LEU A 196 -6.65 -26.63 15.40
CA LEU A 196 -7.45 -27.75 14.89
C LEU A 196 -7.41 -27.91 13.36
N VAL A 197 -7.22 -26.82 12.60
CA VAL A 197 -7.20 -26.89 11.12
C VAL A 197 -5.86 -27.45 10.61
N VAL A 198 -4.76 -27.14 11.30
CA VAL A 198 -3.41 -27.64 10.96
C VAL A 198 -3.31 -29.15 11.15
N ALA A 199 -3.94 -29.69 12.21
CA ALA A 199 -3.93 -31.12 12.48
C ALA A 199 -4.64 -31.93 11.37
N PHE A 200 -5.75 -31.43 10.82
CA PHE A 200 -6.47 -32.09 9.73
C PHE A 200 -5.71 -32.01 8.40
N ALA A 201 -5.06 -30.88 8.09
CA ALA A 201 -4.27 -30.74 6.87
C ALA A 201 -3.07 -31.69 6.83
N LEU A 202 -2.38 -31.89 7.97
CA LEU A 202 -1.25 -32.82 8.05
C LEU A 202 -1.66 -34.29 7.85
N ALA A 203 -2.84 -34.68 8.35
CA ALA A 203 -3.36 -36.04 8.15
C ALA A 203 -3.70 -36.32 6.68
N VAL A 204 -4.28 -35.34 5.97
CA VAL A 204 -4.62 -35.49 4.54
C VAL A 204 -3.37 -35.49 3.67
N LEU A 205 -2.37 -34.65 3.97
CA LEU A 205 -1.11 -34.60 3.23
C LEU A 205 -0.27 -35.89 3.37
N GLY A 206 -0.34 -36.57 4.52
CA GLY A 206 0.32 -37.86 4.73
C GLY A 206 -0.21 -38.96 3.78
N VAL A 207 -1.52 -39.00 3.56
CA VAL A 207 -2.18 -39.98 2.67
C VAL A 207 -1.88 -39.69 1.20
N VAL A 208 -1.90 -38.41 0.80
CA VAL A 208 -1.58 -38.00 -0.58
C VAL A 208 -0.08 -38.19 -0.90
N GLY A 209 0.81 -37.92 0.07
CA GLY A 209 2.25 -38.13 -0.08
C GLY A 209 2.62 -39.59 -0.36
N ALA A 210 1.99 -40.55 0.32
CA ALA A 210 2.21 -41.97 0.09
C ALA A 210 1.79 -42.41 -1.33
N PHE A 211 0.70 -41.84 -1.85
CA PHE A 211 0.21 -42.13 -3.21
C PHE A 211 1.11 -41.54 -4.31
N VAL A 212 1.62 -40.32 -4.10
CA VAL A 212 2.52 -39.64 -5.05
C VAL A 212 3.91 -40.29 -5.10
N VAL A 213 4.44 -40.78 -3.96
CA VAL A 213 5.71 -41.54 -3.93
C VAL A 213 5.58 -42.87 -4.69
N HIS A 214 4.40 -43.50 -4.66
CA HIS A 214 4.16 -44.71 -5.45
C HIS A 214 4.14 -44.42 -6.97
N GLN A 215 3.57 -43.29 -7.40
CA GLN A 215 3.49 -42.95 -8.82
C GLN A 215 4.80 -42.37 -9.40
N ARG A 216 5.64 -41.70 -8.60
CA ARG A 216 6.90 -41.10 -9.07
C ARG A 216 8.02 -42.09 -9.41
N ARG A 217 7.84 -43.39 -9.13
CA ARG A 217 8.80 -44.43 -9.57
C ARG A 217 8.68 -44.80 -11.06
N SER A 218 7.63 -44.34 -11.76
CA SER A 218 7.32 -44.75 -13.14
C SER A 218 7.66 -43.73 -14.23
N SER A 219 8.17 -42.54 -13.89
CA SER A 219 8.44 -41.51 -14.92
C SER A 219 9.70 -40.71 -14.58
N ARG A 220 10.86 -41.31 -14.85
CA ARG A 220 12.10 -40.56 -15.06
C ARG A 220 12.47 -40.66 -16.53
N HIS A 221 12.16 -39.63 -17.32
CA HIS A 221 12.96 -39.27 -18.49
C HIS A 221 12.58 -37.87 -19.03
N VAL A 222 13.62 -37.11 -19.40
CA VAL A 222 13.65 -35.93 -20.32
C VAL A 222 13.63 -34.51 -19.70
N ASP A 223 14.86 -33.99 -19.55
CA ASP A 223 15.47 -32.76 -20.10
C ASP A 223 15.10 -31.31 -19.73
N SER A 224 16.14 -30.64 -19.21
CA SER A 224 16.90 -29.49 -19.74
C SER A 224 16.36 -28.04 -19.77
N ASN A 225 17.19 -27.19 -19.13
CA ASN A 225 17.64 -25.83 -19.45
C ASN A 225 16.63 -24.69 -19.67
N LYS A 226 16.86 -23.59 -18.94
CA LYS A 226 16.78 -22.20 -19.45
C LYS A 226 17.46 -21.22 -18.49
N GLU A 227 18.58 -20.66 -18.92
CA GLU A 227 19.13 -19.39 -18.44
C GLU A 227 18.57 -18.25 -19.32
N GLY A 228 18.26 -17.11 -18.71
CA GLY A 228 17.79 -15.91 -19.39
C GLY A 228 18.11 -14.67 -18.55
N LEU A 229 19.16 -13.96 -18.97
CA LEU A 229 19.79 -12.82 -18.33
C LEU A 229 19.01 -11.51 -18.59
N ILE A 230 19.02 -10.66 -17.58
CA ILE A 230 18.31 -9.39 -17.40
C ILE A 230 18.80 -8.31 -18.37
N THR A 231 17.87 -7.52 -18.92
CA THR A 231 18.16 -6.28 -19.66
C THR A 231 17.88 -5.06 -18.79
N ASP A 232 18.90 -4.23 -18.60
CA ASP A 232 18.83 -2.89 -18.01
C ASP A 232 18.12 -1.88 -18.94
N HIS A 233 17.32 -0.99 -18.36
CA HIS A 233 17.07 0.32 -18.98
C HIS A 233 16.87 1.46 -17.96
N PRO A 234 17.17 2.71 -18.36
CA PRO A 234 17.73 3.71 -17.48
C PRO A 234 16.71 4.72 -16.95
N THR A 235 17.15 5.36 -15.88
CA THR A 235 16.59 6.52 -15.19
C THR A 235 16.35 7.72 -16.10
N SER A 236 15.10 8.16 -16.15
CA SER A 236 14.62 9.52 -16.38
C SER A 236 13.24 9.52 -15.71
N TYR A 237 12.89 10.40 -14.78
CA TYR A 237 12.41 11.74 -15.10
C TYR A 237 12.64 12.68 -13.91
N LYS A 238 13.23 13.83 -14.21
CA LYS A 238 13.04 15.07 -13.46
C LYS A 238 11.66 15.63 -13.85
N ALA A 239 10.75 15.64 -12.89
CA ALA A 239 9.66 16.61 -12.67
C ALA A 239 8.60 15.89 -11.82
N CYS A 240 8.47 16.30 -10.56
CA CYS A 240 7.15 16.62 -10.06
C CYS A 240 6.94 18.09 -10.48
#